data_AF-A0AAD8EE88-F1
#
_entry.id   AF-A0AAD8EE88-F1
#
_cell.length_a   1.000
_cell.length_b   1.000
_cell.length_c   1.000
_cell.angle_alpha   90.00
_cell.angle_beta   90.00
_cell.angle_gamma   90.00
#
_symmetry.space_group_name_H-M   'P 1'
#
loop_
_entity.id
_entity.type
_entity.pdbx_description
1 polymer ?
#
loop_
_entity_poly.entity_id
_entity_poly.type
_entity_poly.pdbx_seq_one_letter_code
_entity_poly.pdbx_strand_id
1 'polypeptide(L)' 'MVAVFGAAIAEEGEADAVQCSPICTLEYNPICGVNAKLETETFGNPCEFDYYNC' A
#
# COMPACT_ATOMS: atom_id res chain seq x y z
N MET A 1 -24.12 33.87 19.20
CA MET A 1 -24.20 32.73 18.25
C MET A 1 -22.80 32.49 17.76
N VAL A 2 -22.14 31.47 18.30
CA VAL A 2 -20.73 31.16 18.04
C VAL A 2 -20.67 30.36 16.75
N ALA A 3 -19.97 30.86 15.74
CA ALA A 3 -19.56 30.04 14.60
C ALA A 3 -18.12 29.58 14.87
N VAL A 4 -17.97 28.32 15.27
CA VAL A 4 -16.67 27.66 15.34
C VAL A 4 -16.21 27.46 13.90
N PHE A 5 -15.22 28.22 13.45
CA PHE A 5 -14.54 27.95 12.19
C PHE A 5 -13.76 26.65 12.39
N GLY A 6 -14.35 25.54 11.92
CA GLY A 6 -13.74 24.23 11.98
C GLY A 6 -12.42 24.23 11.22
N ALA A 7 -11.33 23.99 11.94
CA ALA A 7 -10.07 23.61 11.33
C ALA A 7 -10.27 22.20 10.75
N ALA A 8 -10.31 22.09 9.42
CA ALA A 8 -10.04 20.83 8.78
C ALA A 8 -8.53 20.59 8.87
N ILE A 9 -8.10 19.78 9.84
CA ILE A 9 -6.86 19.03 9.68
C ILE A 9 -7.14 18.00 8.60
N ALA A 10 -6.76 18.30 7.37
CA ALA A 10 -6.45 17.23 6.45
C ALA A 10 -5.17 16.63 7.01
N GLU A 11 -5.30 15.55 7.78
CA GLU A 11 -4.19 14.64 7.92
C GLU A 11 -4.03 14.09 6.51
N GLU A 12 -3.10 14.68 5.77
CA GLU A 12 -2.51 14.06 4.60
C GLU A 12 -1.94 12.73 5.07
N GLY A 13 -2.82 11.74 5.14
CA GLY A 13 -2.45 10.35 5.25
C GLY A 13 -1.44 10.14 4.15
N GLU A 14 -0.22 9.81 4.56
CA GLU A 14 0.87 9.41 3.70
C GLU A 14 0.26 8.46 2.67
N ALA A 15 -0.02 8.98 1.48
CA ALA A 15 -0.13 8.14 0.32
C ALA A 15 1.30 7.65 0.18
N ASP A 16 1.59 6.53 0.84
CA ASP A 16 2.83 5.79 0.74
C ASP A 16 3.04 5.61 -0.76
N ALA A 17 3.82 6.52 -1.33
CA ALA A 17 4.07 6.54 -2.75
C ALA A 17 4.87 5.29 -2.95
N VAL A 18 4.20 4.21 -3.38
CA VAL A 18 4.77 2.87 -3.52
C VAL A 18 6.11 3.03 -4.18
N GLN A 19 7.17 2.97 -3.37
CA GLN A 19 8.52 3.12 -3.88
C GLN A 19 8.84 1.79 -4.51
N CYS A 20 8.80 1.76 -5.83
CA CYS A 20 9.01 0.55 -6.62
C CYS A 20 10.48 0.13 -6.55
N SER A 21 10.84 -0.44 -5.40
CA SER A 21 12.15 -1.00 -5.14
C SER A 21 12.13 -2.45 -5.59
N PRO A 22 13.00 -2.85 -6.54
CA PRO A 22 13.18 -4.26 -6.86
C PRO A 22 13.91 -5.03 -5.74
N ILE A 23 14.32 -4.33 -4.67
CA ILE A 23 15.05 -4.90 -3.53
C ILE A 23 14.06 -5.15 -2.40
N CYS A 24 13.81 -6.44 -2.11
CA CYS A 24 13.03 -6.92 -0.98
C CYS A 24 13.88 -7.80 -0.06
N THR A 25 13.49 -7.90 1.21
CA THR A 25 14.06 -8.88 2.15
C THR A 25 13.66 -10.30 1.76
N LEU A 26 14.45 -11.30 2.17
CA LEU A 26 14.12 -12.73 1.98
C LEU A 26 13.19 -13.29 3.08
N GLU A 27 12.45 -12.41 3.76
CA GLU A 27 11.45 -12.80 4.74
C GLU A 27 10.25 -13.45 4.03
N TYR A 28 9.72 -14.50 4.64
CA TYR A 28 8.50 -15.16 4.17
C TYR A 28 7.31 -14.75 5.05
N ASN A 29 6.49 -13.84 4.53
CA ASN A 29 5.26 -13.35 5.15
C ASN A 29 4.16 -13.29 4.08
N PRO A 30 3.58 -14.45 3.71
CA PRO A 30 2.85 -14.58 2.46
C PRO A 30 1.53 -13.81 2.49
N ILE A 31 1.20 -13.16 1.37
CA ILE A 31 -0.08 -12.48 1.18
C ILE A 31 -0.77 -12.94 -0.09
N CYS A 32 -2.11 -12.96 -0.06
CA CYS A 32 -2.94 -13.31 -1.20
C CYS A 32 -3.36 -12.03 -1.94
N GLY A 33 -2.99 -11.92 -3.21
CA GLY A 33 -3.35 -10.81 -4.08
C GLY A 33 -4.01 -11.29 -5.37
N VAL A 34 -4.50 -10.36 -6.17
CA VAL A 34 -5.11 -10.64 -7.47
C VAL A 34 -4.29 -9.96 -8.56
N ASN A 35 -3.90 -10.72 -9.57
CA ASN A 35 -3.11 -10.23 -10.68
C ASN A 35 -3.98 -9.47 -11.71
N ALA A 36 -3.36 -8.85 -12.72
CA ALA A 36 -4.09 -8.13 -13.78
C ALA A 36 -5.07 -9.00 -14.60
N LYS A 37 -4.97 -10.33 -14.53
CA LYS A 37 -5.87 -11.30 -15.17
C LYS A 37 -7.02 -11.75 -14.27
N LEU A 38 -7.18 -11.14 -13.09
CA LEU A 38 -8.15 -11.51 -12.07
C LEU A 38 -7.94 -12.90 -11.48
N GLU A 39 -6.71 -13.41 -11.54
CA GLU A 39 -6.33 -14.67 -10.91
C GLU A 39 -5.70 -14.39 -9.54
N THR A 40 -6.03 -15.22 -8.56
CA THR A 40 -5.42 -15.13 -7.23
C THR A 40 -4.00 -15.69 -7.25
N GLU A 41 -3.05 -14.93 -6.71
CA GLU A 41 -1.64 -15.29 -6.60
C GLU A 41 -1.15 -15.03 -5.18
N THR A 42 -0.23 -15.88 -4.71
CA THR A 42 0.40 -15.72 -3.40
C THR A 42 1.78 -15.08 -3.59
N PHE A 43 2.01 -13.95 -2.93
CA PHE A 43 3.29 -13.25 -2.92
C PHE A 43 4.08 -13.65 -1.67
N GLY A 44 5.41 -13.77 -1.77
CA GLY A 44 6.24 -14.28 -0.68
C GLY A 44 6.31 -13.33 0.52
N ASN A 45 6.18 -12.03 0.28
CA ASN A 45 6.10 -10.98 1.29
C ASN A 45 5.38 -9.72 0.76
N PRO A 46 5.04 -8.76 1.63
CA PRO A 46 4.40 -7.49 1.22
C PRO A 46 5.21 -6.68 0.21
N CYS A 47 6.55 -6.63 0.35
CA CYS A 47 7.41 -5.89 -0.58
C CYS A 47 7.31 -6.44 -2.02
N GLU A 48 7.27 -7.76 -2.19
CA GLU A 48 7.09 -8.39 -3.51
C GLU A 48 5.73 -8.04 -4.13
N PHE A 49 4.67 -7.95 -3.33
CA PHE A 49 3.35 -7.54 -3.79
C PHE A 49 3.31 -6.05 -4.15
N ASP A 50 3.90 -5.19 -3.33
CA ASP A 50 3.95 -3.75 -3.60
C ASP A 50 4.74 -3.48 -4.88
N TYR A 51 5.86 -4.18 -5.07
CA TYR A 51 6.62 -4.15 -6.32
C TYR A 51 5.81 -4.65 -7.53
N TYR A 52 5.01 -5.70 -7.36
CA TYR A 52 4.11 -6.20 -8.41
C TYR A 52 3.03 -5.18 -8.82
N ASN A 53 2.57 -4.34 -7.88
CA ASN A 53 1.54 -3.31 -8.13
C ASN A 53 2.13 -1.96 -8.60
N CYS A 54 3.43 -1.91 -8.83
CA CYS A 54 4.03 -0.92 -9.70
C CYS A 54 3.79 -1.33 -11.18
#